data_AF-A0A4Q7IL37-F1
#
_entry.id   AF-A0A4Q7IL37-F1
#
_cell.length_a   1.000
_cell.length_b   1.000
_cell.length_c   1.000
_cell.angle_alpha   90.00
_cell.angle_beta   90.00
_cell.angle_gamma   90.00
#
_symmetry.space_group_name_H-M   'P 1'
#
loop_
_entity.id
_entity.type
_entity.pdbx_description
1 polymer ?
#
loop_
_entity_poly.entity_id
_entity_poly.type
_entity_poly.pdbx_seq_one_letter_code
_entity_poly.pdbx_strand_id
1 'polypeptide(L)'
;MKHSKLHKTKRFWSALLIPTLLAGVITFLIYSNGNYITCYTAKCFNFTFETYKVPISIFALIVPALALCVATHRSEYQVIQLSKQNEINQATNFFKHREMIIEKLKDLEFTLGIKFKSRDWMYENLFKGNSPLQVSYVPTVDLFNAFEEDVRSLLLLAESITPKSSDLDRKVPNDVLNGFINKSTEINLHLYEIQDKIGSSGDKCRTDVDKIDLIIRGHKLTRYTRINISGYLSDILLHYEFLSSIEATCSINGSKISEKLFSSIDEPFKKLMRKNDNGSLFLQHDIKEKVKQLKCKTESS
;
A
#
# COMPACT_ATOMS: atom_id res chain seq x y z
N MET A 1 13.08 -18.95 8.42
CA MET A 1 12.95 -20.10 7.50
C MET A 1 14.28 -20.35 6.79
N LYS A 2 14.80 -21.58 6.83
CA LYS A 2 16.04 -21.96 6.15
C LYS A 2 15.74 -22.19 4.66
N HIS A 3 16.38 -21.41 3.78
CA HIS A 3 16.17 -21.55 2.35
C HIS A 3 16.76 -22.88 1.86
N SER A 4 15.90 -23.76 1.36
CA SER A 4 16.33 -25.02 0.76
C SER A 4 16.79 -24.77 -0.68
N LYS A 5 17.92 -25.38 -1.08
CA LYS A 5 18.35 -25.35 -2.48
C LYS A 5 17.32 -26.10 -3.34
N LEU A 6 17.07 -25.65 -4.57
CA LEU A 6 16.03 -26.22 -5.46
C LEU A 6 16.07 -27.75 -5.58
N HIS A 7 17.28 -28.34 -5.72
CA HIS A 7 17.48 -29.78 -5.81
C HIS A 7 17.11 -30.57 -4.55
N LYS A 8 16.88 -29.89 -3.42
CA LYS A 8 16.40 -30.53 -2.17
C LYS A 8 14.89 -30.67 -2.14
N THR A 9 14.17 -29.99 -3.03
CA THR A 9 12.71 -29.99 -3.04
C THR A 9 12.18 -31.25 -3.71
N LYS A 10 11.26 -31.97 -3.05
CA LYS A 10 10.63 -33.18 -3.60
C LYS A 10 9.98 -32.94 -4.97
N ARG A 11 9.40 -31.74 -5.17
CA ARG A 11 8.77 -31.30 -6.44
C ARG A 11 9.74 -31.32 -7.64
N PHE A 12 11.01 -30.99 -7.41
CA PHE A 12 12.04 -31.01 -8.45
C PHE A 12 12.30 -32.45 -8.92
N TRP A 13 12.52 -33.35 -7.96
CA TRP A 13 12.75 -34.76 -8.28
C TRP A 13 11.52 -35.43 -8.88
N SER A 14 10.30 -35.10 -8.45
CA SER A 14 9.10 -35.64 -9.08
C SER A 14 8.95 -35.18 -10.54
N ALA A 15 9.21 -33.89 -10.83
CA ALA A 15 9.14 -33.35 -12.19
C ALA A 15 10.17 -33.99 -13.14
N LEU A 16 11.31 -34.43 -12.61
CA LEU A 16 12.36 -35.11 -13.37
C LEU A 16 12.10 -36.62 -13.51
N LEU A 17 11.81 -37.30 -12.40
CA LEU A 17 11.72 -38.75 -12.34
C LEU A 17 10.46 -39.30 -13.00
N ILE A 18 9.31 -38.62 -12.87
CA ILE A 18 8.04 -39.14 -13.42
C ILE A 18 8.10 -39.28 -14.96
N PRO A 19 8.45 -38.23 -15.74
CA PRO A 19 8.53 -38.37 -17.20
C PRO A 19 9.65 -39.32 -17.62
N THR A 20 10.78 -39.33 -16.90
CA THR A 20 11.92 -40.23 -17.19
C THR A 20 11.54 -41.69 -17.02
N LEU A 21 10.88 -42.04 -15.91
CA LEU A 21 10.42 -43.42 -15.65
C LEU A 21 9.34 -43.83 -16.66
N LEU A 22 8.40 -42.94 -16.96
CA LEU A 22 7.34 -43.21 -17.94
C LEU A 22 7.91 -43.47 -19.35
N ALA A 23 8.83 -42.61 -19.79
CA ALA A 23 9.50 -42.79 -21.07
C ALA A 23 10.38 -44.06 -21.08
N GLY A 24 11.03 -44.39 -19.97
CA GLY A 24 11.80 -45.62 -19.80
C GLY A 24 10.94 -46.87 -19.91
N VAL A 25 9.77 -46.91 -19.27
CA VAL A 25 8.81 -48.03 -19.36
C VAL A 25 8.32 -48.21 -20.80
N ILE A 26 7.95 -47.13 -21.48
CA ILE A 26 7.48 -47.21 -22.87
C ILE A 26 8.61 -47.67 -23.82
N THR A 27 9.82 -47.15 -23.62
CA THR A 27 11.02 -47.57 -24.37
C THR A 27 11.30 -49.06 -24.17
N PHE A 28 11.20 -49.54 -22.93
CA PHE A 28 11.37 -50.96 -22.61
C PHE A 28 10.32 -51.83 -23.29
N LEU A 29 9.04 -51.43 -23.26
CA LEU A 29 7.97 -52.15 -23.94
C LEU A 29 8.17 -52.22 -25.45
N ILE A 30 8.58 -51.11 -26.08
CA ILE A 30 8.92 -51.06 -27.52
C ILE A 30 10.09 -52.00 -27.81
N TYR A 31 11.13 -51.99 -26.97
CA TYR A 31 12.31 -52.83 -27.15
C TYR A 31 12.00 -54.33 -27.00
N SER A 32 11.23 -54.72 -25.98
CA SER A 32 10.92 -56.13 -25.71
C SER A 32 10.01 -56.78 -26.73
N ASN A 33 9.17 -56.00 -27.43
CA ASN A 33 8.22 -56.51 -28.42
C ASN A 33 8.72 -56.41 -29.87
N GLY A 34 9.84 -55.74 -30.12
CA GLY A 34 10.34 -55.51 -31.48
C GLY A 34 11.47 -56.46 -31.89
N ASN A 35 11.46 -56.87 -33.16
CA ASN A 35 12.57 -57.62 -33.76
C ASN A 35 13.56 -56.64 -34.38
N TYR A 36 14.51 -56.16 -33.57
CA TYR A 36 15.50 -55.18 -34.01
C TYR A 36 16.75 -55.84 -34.60
N ILE A 37 17.22 -55.30 -35.72
CA ILE A 37 18.49 -55.67 -36.34
C ILE A 37 19.43 -54.47 -36.24
N THR A 38 20.68 -54.70 -35.90
CA THR A 38 21.70 -53.63 -35.85
C THR A 38 22.00 -53.14 -37.25
N CYS A 39 21.83 -51.84 -37.48
CA CYS A 39 22.02 -51.23 -38.77
C CYS A 39 22.43 -49.76 -38.61
N TYR A 40 23.45 -49.34 -39.36
CA TYR A 40 24.05 -47.99 -39.28
C TYR A 40 23.78 -47.15 -40.54
N THR A 41 22.74 -47.46 -41.30
CA THR A 41 22.34 -46.66 -42.47
C THR A 41 21.38 -45.53 -42.07
N ALA A 42 21.30 -44.48 -42.90
CA ALA A 42 20.38 -43.36 -42.67
C ALA A 42 18.90 -43.81 -42.54
N LYS A 43 18.49 -44.86 -43.27
CA LYS A 43 17.13 -45.41 -43.17
C LYS A 43 16.85 -46.00 -41.78
N CYS A 44 17.82 -46.70 -41.20
CA CYS A 44 17.72 -47.31 -39.87
C CYS A 44 17.68 -46.26 -38.75
N PHE A 45 18.38 -45.13 -38.94
CA PHE A 45 18.27 -43.98 -38.05
C PHE A 45 16.86 -43.38 -38.08
N ASN A 46 16.32 -43.08 -39.26
CA ASN A 46 14.95 -42.55 -39.38
C ASN A 46 13.90 -43.49 -38.77
N PHE A 47 14.02 -44.80 -38.99
CA PHE A 47 13.14 -45.79 -38.37
C PHE A 47 13.21 -45.75 -36.84
N THR A 48 14.41 -45.59 -36.27
CA THR A 48 14.59 -45.39 -34.82
C THR A 48 13.86 -44.13 -34.33
N PHE A 49 13.96 -43.01 -35.05
CA PHE A 49 13.25 -41.77 -34.67
C PHE A 49 11.73 -41.93 -34.73
N GLU A 50 11.21 -42.57 -35.78
CA GLU A 50 9.78 -42.82 -35.92
C GLU A 50 9.28 -43.75 -34.81
N THR A 51 10.04 -44.80 -34.50
CA THR A 51 9.70 -45.79 -33.47
C THR A 51 9.73 -45.19 -32.05
N TYR A 52 10.74 -44.38 -31.72
CA TYR A 52 10.92 -43.80 -30.38
C TYR A 52 10.34 -42.38 -30.22
N LYS A 53 9.54 -41.92 -31.20
CA LYS A 53 8.92 -40.59 -31.16
C LYS A 53 8.12 -40.33 -29.87
N VAL A 54 7.39 -41.34 -29.39
CA VAL A 54 6.56 -41.22 -28.17
C VAL A 54 7.41 -41.06 -26.91
N PRO A 55 8.35 -41.96 -26.58
CA PRO A 55 9.29 -41.76 -25.46
C PRO A 55 10.03 -40.43 -25.51
N ILE A 56 10.53 -40.02 -26.69
CA ILE A 56 11.24 -38.74 -26.85
C ILE A 56 10.31 -37.57 -26.52
N SER A 57 9.05 -37.62 -26.95
CA SER A 57 8.06 -36.58 -26.65
C SER A 57 7.76 -36.49 -25.15
N ILE A 58 7.73 -37.62 -24.44
CA ILE A 58 7.53 -37.66 -22.98
C ILE A 58 8.76 -37.10 -22.26
N PHE A 59 9.98 -37.45 -22.72
CA PHE A 59 11.20 -36.85 -22.20
C PHE A 59 11.22 -35.33 -22.38
N ALA A 60 10.69 -34.81 -23.50
CA ALA A 60 10.58 -33.38 -23.73
C ALA A 60 9.71 -32.65 -22.68
N LEU A 61 8.80 -33.34 -21.98
CA LEU A 61 7.98 -32.75 -20.91
C LEU A 61 8.78 -32.39 -19.65
N ILE A 62 10.01 -32.89 -19.51
CA ILE A 62 10.90 -32.54 -18.39
C ILE A 62 11.18 -31.03 -18.39
N VAL A 63 11.39 -30.43 -19.57
CA VAL A 63 11.72 -29.00 -19.70
C VAL A 63 10.60 -28.10 -19.13
N PRO A 64 9.35 -28.17 -19.60
CA PRO A 64 8.26 -27.35 -19.04
C PRO A 64 7.95 -27.70 -17.58
N ALA A 65 8.07 -28.96 -17.16
CA ALA A 65 7.84 -29.34 -15.77
C ALA A 65 8.89 -28.73 -14.81
N LEU A 66 10.17 -28.73 -15.21
CA LEU A 66 11.24 -28.07 -14.46
C LEU A 66 11.08 -26.54 -14.47
N ALA A 67 10.71 -25.96 -15.62
CA ALA A 67 10.45 -24.52 -15.72
C ALA A 67 9.35 -24.07 -14.74
N LEU A 68 8.26 -24.85 -14.64
CA LEU A 68 7.19 -24.59 -13.69
C LEU A 68 7.68 -24.70 -12.24
N CYS A 69 8.48 -25.72 -11.90
CA CYS A 69 9.06 -25.87 -10.57
C CYS A 69 9.95 -24.68 -10.17
N VAL A 70 10.78 -24.20 -11.11
CA VAL A 70 11.64 -23.03 -10.90
C VAL A 70 10.82 -21.76 -10.72
N ALA A 71 9.77 -21.57 -11.51
CA ALA A 71 8.88 -20.42 -11.38
C ALA A 71 8.20 -20.38 -10.00
N THR A 72 7.66 -21.49 -9.53
CA THR A 72 7.04 -21.59 -8.20
C THR A 72 8.06 -21.33 -7.08
N HIS A 73 9.25 -21.93 -7.15
CA HIS A 73 10.31 -21.69 -6.18
C HIS A 73 10.74 -20.21 -6.15
N ARG A 74 10.83 -19.56 -7.32
CA ARG A 74 11.14 -18.12 -7.41
C ARG A 74 10.06 -17.26 -6.77
N SER A 75 8.78 -17.63 -6.92
CA SER A 75 7.67 -16.93 -6.27
C SER A 75 7.76 -17.03 -4.75
N GLU A 76 8.00 -18.23 -4.21
CA GLU A 76 8.18 -18.44 -2.77
C GLU A 76 9.38 -17.61 -2.23
N TYR A 77 10.47 -17.55 -3.00
CA TYR A 77 11.64 -16.74 -2.67
C TYR A 77 11.32 -15.24 -2.62
N GLN A 78 10.57 -14.73 -3.60
CA GLN A 78 10.22 -13.31 -3.69
C GLN A 78 9.39 -12.85 -2.49
N VAL A 79 8.50 -13.70 -1.96
CA VAL A 79 7.71 -13.37 -0.76
C VAL A 79 8.61 -13.18 0.46
N ILE A 80 9.56 -14.10 0.69
CA ILE A 80 10.50 -14.02 1.81
C ILE A 80 11.45 -12.81 1.64
N GLN A 81 11.86 -12.55 0.40
CA GLN A 81 12.69 -11.38 0.12
C GLN A 81 11.92 -10.09 0.40
N LEU A 82 10.65 -10.02 -0.01
CA LEU A 82 9.78 -8.87 0.23
C LEU A 82 9.55 -8.63 1.72
N SER A 83 9.34 -9.67 2.51
CA SER A 83 9.15 -9.52 3.96
C SER A 83 10.41 -8.94 4.62
N LYS A 84 11.60 -9.45 4.28
CA LYS A 84 12.87 -8.92 4.78
C LYS A 84 13.13 -7.49 4.30
N GLN A 85 12.81 -7.21 3.04
CA GLN A 85 12.94 -5.86 2.51
C GLN A 85 12.00 -4.90 3.24
N ASN A 86 10.80 -5.33 3.59
CA ASN A 86 9.87 -4.53 4.37
C ASN A 86 10.40 -4.22 5.78
N GLU A 87 10.98 -5.20 6.48
CA GLU A 87 11.64 -5.01 7.77
C GLU A 87 12.79 -3.97 7.67
N ILE A 88 13.63 -4.09 6.65
CA ILE A 88 14.73 -3.13 6.39
C ILE A 88 14.17 -1.75 6.07
N ASN A 89 13.12 -1.67 5.25
CA ASN A 89 12.49 -0.41 4.88
C ASN A 89 11.85 0.26 6.10
N GLN A 90 11.19 -0.48 6.98
CA GLN A 90 10.61 0.03 8.22
C GLN A 90 11.70 0.61 9.14
N ALA A 91 12.79 -0.13 9.36
CA ALA A 91 13.92 0.38 10.15
C ALA A 91 14.56 1.62 9.51
N THR A 92 14.76 1.61 8.18
CA THR A 92 15.31 2.74 7.45
C THR A 92 14.40 3.98 7.58
N ASN A 93 13.09 3.79 7.46
CA ASN A 93 12.11 4.85 7.62
C ASN A 93 12.10 5.41 9.04
N PHE A 94 12.21 4.55 10.06
CA PHE A 94 12.33 4.98 11.46
C PHE A 94 13.52 5.93 11.66
N PHE A 95 14.71 5.52 11.20
CA PHE A 95 15.93 6.32 11.39
C PHE A 95 15.88 7.63 10.59
N LYS A 96 15.40 7.58 9.34
CA LYS A 96 15.22 8.79 8.52
C LYS A 96 14.22 9.77 9.14
N HIS A 97 13.09 9.26 9.63
CA HIS A 97 12.11 10.09 10.31
C HIS A 97 12.71 10.78 11.53
N ARG A 98 13.43 10.02 12.37
CA ARG A 98 14.14 10.54 13.53
C ARG A 98 15.16 11.61 13.16
N GLU A 99 15.97 11.36 12.13
CA GLU A 99 16.96 12.30 11.63
C GLU A 99 16.32 13.60 11.15
N MET A 100 15.27 13.53 10.32
CA MET A 100 14.54 14.69 9.83
C MET A 100 13.95 15.54 10.95
N ILE A 101 13.30 14.91 11.95
CA ILE A 101 12.75 15.66 13.09
C ILE A 101 13.86 16.33 13.89
N ILE A 102 14.97 15.64 14.15
CA ILE A 102 16.10 16.20 14.89
C ILE A 102 16.73 17.39 14.13
N GLU A 103 16.85 17.29 12.81
CA GLU A 103 17.35 18.38 11.95
C GLU A 103 16.42 19.59 12.04
N LYS A 104 15.10 19.40 11.93
CA LYS A 104 14.13 20.47 12.07
C LYS A 104 14.11 21.11 13.46
N LEU A 105 14.31 20.32 14.51
CA LEU A 105 14.46 20.89 15.86
C LEU A 105 15.70 21.78 15.97
N LYS A 106 16.81 21.44 15.28
CA LYS A 106 17.99 22.33 15.24
C LYS A 106 17.70 23.63 14.48
N ASP A 107 16.97 23.56 13.37
CA ASP A 107 16.57 24.76 12.63
C ASP A 107 15.73 25.70 13.49
N LEU A 108 14.82 25.15 14.31
CA LEU A 108 14.02 25.90 15.26
C LEU A 108 14.86 26.48 16.42
N GLU A 109 15.80 25.71 16.99
CA GLU A 109 16.77 26.22 17.99
C GLU A 109 17.49 27.46 17.47
N PHE A 110 17.97 27.39 16.22
CA PHE A 110 18.69 28.48 15.57
C PHE A 110 17.78 29.70 15.32
N THR A 111 16.61 29.48 14.73
CA THR A 111 15.69 30.56 14.33
C THR A 111 15.14 31.33 15.52
N LEU A 112 14.89 30.64 16.63
CA LEU A 112 14.23 31.21 17.81
C LEU A 112 15.21 31.57 18.93
N GLY A 113 16.49 31.22 18.81
CA GLY A 113 17.49 31.43 19.86
C GLY A 113 17.24 30.59 21.12
N ILE A 114 16.49 29.48 21.01
CA ILE A 114 16.23 28.55 22.12
C ILE A 114 17.15 27.33 22.03
N LYS A 115 17.38 26.64 23.15
CA LYS A 115 18.09 25.36 23.17
C LYS A 115 17.23 24.30 23.82
N PHE A 116 16.94 23.21 23.11
CA PHE A 116 16.26 22.05 23.68
C PHE A 116 17.24 21.25 24.54
N LYS A 117 16.79 20.83 25.73
CA LYS A 117 17.62 20.05 26.66
C LYS A 117 18.03 18.69 26.10
N SER A 118 17.11 18.03 25.39
CA SER A 118 17.37 16.77 24.69
C SER A 118 16.39 16.61 23.53
N ARG A 119 16.93 16.65 22.31
CA ARG A 119 16.15 16.46 21.07
C ARG A 119 15.66 15.03 20.93
N ASP A 120 16.48 14.07 21.37
CA ASP A 120 16.14 12.65 21.35
C ASP A 120 14.97 12.35 22.30
N TRP A 121 15.01 12.90 23.52
CA TRP A 121 13.91 12.76 24.47
C TRP A 121 12.62 13.38 23.94
N MET A 122 12.70 14.52 23.25
CA MET A 122 11.53 15.10 22.59
C MET A 122 10.96 14.19 21.50
N TYR A 123 11.82 13.66 20.62
CA TYR A 123 11.38 12.74 19.58
C TYR A 123 10.68 11.51 20.17
N GLU A 124 11.26 10.89 21.20
CA GLU A 124 10.68 9.73 21.88
C GLU A 124 9.33 10.03 22.55
N ASN A 125 9.14 11.26 23.04
CA ASN A 125 7.88 11.67 23.65
C ASN A 125 6.82 12.11 22.64
N LEU A 126 7.22 12.70 21.51
CA LEU A 126 6.32 13.10 20.44
C LEU A 126 5.78 11.88 19.69
N PHE A 127 6.65 10.90 19.44
CA PHE A 127 6.34 9.70 18.68
C PHE A 127 6.40 8.44 19.55
N LYS A 128 5.64 8.45 20.64
CA LYS A 128 5.53 7.29 21.54
C LYS A 128 5.07 6.06 20.76
N GLY A 129 5.86 5.00 20.81
CA GLY A 129 5.57 3.74 20.11
C GLY A 129 6.26 3.59 18.75
N ASN A 130 6.90 4.63 18.21
CA ASN A 130 7.80 4.44 17.07
C ASN A 130 9.06 3.68 17.51
N SER A 131 9.38 2.63 16.77
CA SER A 131 10.59 1.84 16.95
C SER A 131 11.13 1.39 15.59
N PRO A 132 12.37 0.89 15.50
CA PRO A 132 12.89 0.33 14.25
C PRO A 132 12.06 -0.82 13.68
N LEU A 133 11.26 -1.50 14.52
CA LEU A 133 10.40 -2.62 14.15
C LEU A 133 8.97 -2.19 13.82
N GLN A 134 8.57 -0.99 14.25
CA GLN A 134 7.21 -0.51 14.10
C GLN A 134 7.22 1.01 13.97
N VAL A 135 7.00 1.48 12.75
CA VAL A 135 6.77 2.90 12.45
C VAL A 135 5.26 3.07 12.32
N SER A 136 4.62 3.55 13.38
CA SER A 136 3.19 3.85 13.36
C SER A 136 2.91 5.14 12.60
N TYR A 137 3.90 6.04 12.55
CA TYR A 137 3.72 7.38 12.06
C TYR A 137 4.48 7.64 10.77
N VAL A 138 3.74 7.83 9.68
CA VAL A 138 4.30 8.42 8.46
C VAL A 138 3.87 9.88 8.48
N PRO A 139 4.76 10.83 8.80
CA PRO A 139 4.36 12.23 8.76
C PRO A 139 4.01 12.58 7.31
N THR A 140 2.80 13.09 7.12
CA THR A 140 2.49 13.83 5.91
C THR A 140 3.12 15.22 6.02
N VAL A 141 3.45 15.81 4.88
CA VAL A 141 3.99 17.19 4.83
C VAL A 141 3.03 18.16 5.54
N ASP A 142 1.73 17.95 5.37
CA ASP A 142 0.68 18.79 5.97
C ASP A 142 0.71 18.78 7.49
N LEU A 143 0.93 17.60 8.08
CA LEU A 143 0.95 17.48 9.52
C LEU A 143 2.20 18.12 10.14
N PHE A 144 3.33 18.05 9.44
CA PHE A 144 4.53 18.75 9.90
C PHE A 144 4.35 20.27 9.85
N ASN A 145 3.73 20.78 8.79
CA ASN A 145 3.42 22.20 8.67
C ASN A 145 2.46 22.65 9.78
N ALA A 146 1.44 21.85 10.11
CA ALA A 146 0.53 22.13 11.21
C ALA A 146 1.26 22.18 12.56
N PHE A 147 2.17 21.23 12.82
CA PHE A 147 3.01 21.25 14.01
C PHE A 147 3.90 22.50 14.09
N GLU A 148 4.50 22.91 12.97
CA GLU A 148 5.33 24.12 12.92
C GLU A 148 4.51 25.39 13.22
N GLU A 149 3.28 25.48 12.69
CA GLU A 149 2.35 26.58 12.99
C GLU A 149 1.92 26.60 14.46
N ASP A 150 1.63 25.43 15.06
CA ASP A 150 1.28 25.31 16.47
C ASP A 150 2.43 25.74 17.39
N VAL A 151 3.65 25.29 17.09
CA VAL A 151 4.86 25.68 17.82
C VAL A 151 5.09 27.19 17.74
N ARG A 152 4.99 27.77 16.54
CA ARG A 152 5.12 29.23 16.36
C ARG A 152 4.06 29.99 17.15
N SER A 153 2.81 29.54 17.11
CA SER A 153 1.70 30.19 17.81
C SER A 153 1.92 30.20 19.32
N LEU A 154 2.41 29.10 19.89
CA LEU A 154 2.71 29.00 21.32
C LEU A 154 3.91 29.85 21.73
N LEU A 155 4.93 29.97 20.88
CA LEU A 155 6.06 30.87 21.12
C LEU A 155 5.65 32.33 21.14
N LEU A 156 4.83 32.76 20.16
CA LEU A 156 4.29 34.12 20.14
C LEU A 156 3.46 34.41 21.39
N LEU A 157 2.69 33.41 21.87
CA LEU A 157 1.95 33.53 23.11
C LEU A 157 2.90 33.67 24.32
N ALA A 158 3.96 32.87 24.39
CA ALA A 158 4.94 32.93 25.48
C ALA A 158 5.72 34.26 25.50
N GLU A 159 6.09 34.80 24.34
CA GLU A 159 6.67 36.14 24.21
C GLU A 159 5.71 37.23 24.66
N SER A 160 4.41 37.11 24.36
CA SER A 160 3.41 38.09 24.80
C SER A 160 3.20 38.10 26.33
N ILE A 161 3.37 36.94 26.98
CA ILE A 161 3.16 36.78 28.43
C ILE A 161 4.40 37.13 29.23
N THR A 162 5.60 37.04 28.63
CA THR A 162 6.84 37.38 29.33
C THR A 162 7.09 38.89 29.29
N PRO A 163 6.94 39.64 30.40
CA PRO A 163 7.29 41.05 30.40
C PRO A 163 8.77 41.21 30.07
N LYS A 164 9.08 42.20 29.22
CA LYS A 164 10.43 42.68 28.89
C LYS A 164 11.16 43.15 30.16
N SER A 165 11.63 42.24 30.99
CA SER A 165 12.56 42.54 32.08
C SER A 165 13.94 42.09 31.62
N SER A 166 14.86 43.04 31.53
CA SER A 166 16.21 42.97 30.96
C SER A 166 17.19 42.01 31.63
N ASP A 167 16.76 41.22 32.62
CA ASP A 167 17.67 40.45 33.45
C ASP A 167 17.15 39.03 33.73
N LEU A 168 18.10 38.09 33.64
CA LEU A 168 18.12 36.66 33.99
C LEU A 168 17.81 35.63 32.90
N ASP A 169 18.79 34.72 32.77
CA ASP A 169 18.69 33.30 32.40
C ASP A 169 17.31 32.70 32.70
N ARG A 170 16.39 32.74 31.73
CA ARG A 170 15.04 32.19 31.90
C ARG A 170 14.98 30.76 31.41
N LYS A 171 14.83 29.83 32.36
CA LYS A 171 14.23 28.52 32.12
C LYS A 171 12.74 28.71 31.80
N VAL A 172 12.27 28.10 30.71
CA VAL A 172 10.83 28.00 30.40
C VAL A 172 10.12 27.34 31.59
N PRO A 173 9.04 27.93 32.14
CA PRO A 173 8.27 27.33 33.23
C PRO A 173 7.75 25.95 32.83
N ASN A 174 7.92 24.95 33.71
CA ASN A 174 7.49 23.57 33.45
C ASN A 174 5.99 23.47 33.09
N ASP A 175 5.17 24.41 33.54
CA ASP A 175 3.73 24.43 33.30
C ASP A 175 3.39 24.66 31.83
N VAL A 176 4.17 25.50 31.14
CA VAL A 176 4.04 25.73 29.69
C VAL A 176 4.47 24.49 28.90
N LEU A 177 5.55 23.83 29.34
CA LEU A 177 6.02 22.59 28.74
C LEU A 177 5.01 21.45 28.92
N ASN A 178 4.40 21.35 30.10
CA ASN A 178 3.36 20.36 30.38
C ASN A 178 2.07 20.63 29.58
N GLY A 179 1.72 21.90 29.38
CA GLY A 179 0.63 22.29 28.47
C GLY A 179 0.89 21.85 27.02
N PHE A 180 2.13 22.01 26.54
CA PHE A 180 2.56 21.55 25.23
C PHE A 180 2.45 20.03 25.09
N ILE A 181 2.97 19.28 26.08
CA ILE A 181 2.92 17.81 26.09
C ILE A 181 1.47 17.34 26.04
N ASN A 182 0.60 17.87 26.92
CA ASN A 182 -0.81 17.49 27.00
C ASN A 182 -1.55 17.73 25.68
N LYS A 183 -1.34 18.89 25.04
CA LYS A 183 -2.00 19.21 23.76
C LYS A 183 -1.48 18.36 22.61
N SER A 184 -0.18 18.04 22.58
CA SER A 184 0.37 17.09 21.60
C SER A 184 -0.19 15.67 21.78
N THR A 185 -0.44 15.23 23.02
CA THR A 185 -1.08 13.93 23.29
C THR A 185 -2.54 13.90 22.82
N GLU A 186 -3.26 15.01 22.92
CA GLU A 186 -4.65 15.12 22.44
C GLU A 186 -4.71 15.04 20.91
N ILE A 187 -3.79 15.72 20.22
CA ILE A 187 -3.62 15.62 18.76
C ILE A 187 -3.27 14.18 18.36
N ASN A 188 -2.34 13.53 19.08
CA ASN A 188 -1.98 12.14 18.84
C ASN A 188 -3.18 11.18 19.02
N LEU A 189 -4.03 11.41 20.02
CA LEU A 189 -5.25 10.62 20.25
C LEU A 189 -6.24 10.72 19.09
N HIS A 190 -6.48 11.92 18.57
CA HIS A 190 -7.33 12.11 17.39
C HIS A 190 -6.76 11.48 16.13
N LEU A 191 -5.44 11.49 15.97
CA LEU A 191 -4.77 10.84 14.85
C LEU A 191 -4.86 9.31 14.93
N TYR A 192 -4.77 8.73 16.13
CA TYR A 192 -5.01 7.30 16.35
C TYR A 192 -6.42 6.87 15.93
N GLU A 193 -7.45 7.66 16.28
CA GLU A 193 -8.83 7.37 15.86
C GLU A 193 -9.02 7.42 14.34
N ILE A 194 -8.33 8.34 13.66
CA ILE A 194 -8.38 8.46 12.19
C ILE A 194 -7.65 7.27 11.55
N GLN A 195 -6.49 6.89 12.08
CA GLN A 195 -5.67 5.83 11.52
C GLN A 195 -6.29 4.43 11.75
N ASP A 196 -6.93 4.20 12.89
CA ASP A 196 -7.69 2.97 13.17
C ASP A 196 -8.90 2.82 12.23
N LYS A 197 -9.61 3.92 11.95
CA LYS A 197 -10.69 3.94 10.94
C LYS A 197 -10.20 3.61 9.53
N ILE A 198 -8.99 4.08 9.16
CA ILE A 198 -8.38 3.76 7.85
C ILE A 198 -7.89 2.30 7.81
N GLY A 199 -7.27 1.81 8.89
CA GLY A 199 -6.79 0.43 9.01
C GLY A 199 -7.91 -0.62 9.00
N SER A 200 -8.99 -0.36 9.75
CA SER A 200 -10.20 -1.19 9.78
C SER A 200 -10.90 -1.28 8.42
N SER A 201 -10.84 -0.23 7.59
CA SER A 201 -11.40 -0.24 6.25
C SER A 201 -10.53 -1.02 5.26
N GLY A 202 -9.22 -1.13 5.50
CA GLY A 202 -8.28 -1.89 4.67
C GLY A 202 -8.41 -3.42 4.78
N ASP A 203 -8.78 -3.94 5.96
CA ASP A 203 -8.91 -5.40 6.16
C ASP A 203 -10.15 -5.99 5.48
N LYS A 204 -11.22 -5.21 5.25
CA LYS A 204 -12.36 -5.64 4.42
C LYS A 204 -12.00 -5.77 2.94
N CYS A 205 -11.10 -4.94 2.42
CA CYS A 205 -10.58 -5.07 1.05
C CYS A 205 -9.68 -6.31 0.88
N ARG A 206 -9.04 -6.79 1.95
CA ARG A 206 -8.09 -7.91 1.90
C ARG A 206 -8.77 -9.25 1.62
N THR A 207 -9.97 -9.47 2.16
CA THR A 207 -10.78 -10.67 1.89
C THR A 207 -11.35 -10.75 0.48
N ASP A 208 -11.47 -9.63 -0.22
CA ASP A 208 -11.93 -9.60 -1.61
C ASP A 208 -10.77 -9.66 -2.61
N VAL A 209 -9.57 -9.18 -2.25
CA VAL A 209 -8.34 -9.36 -3.05
C VAL A 209 -7.93 -10.83 -3.12
N ASP A 210 -8.11 -11.61 -2.04
CA ASP A 210 -7.84 -13.06 -2.05
C ASP A 210 -8.86 -13.85 -2.90
N LYS A 211 -10.08 -13.35 -3.08
CA LYS A 211 -11.07 -13.91 -4.03
C LYS A 211 -10.76 -13.53 -5.48
N ILE A 212 -10.19 -12.35 -5.70
CA ILE A 212 -9.77 -11.87 -7.02
C ILE A 212 -8.48 -12.57 -7.48
N ASP A 213 -7.57 -12.96 -6.57
CA ASP A 213 -6.35 -13.71 -6.90
C ASP A 213 -6.64 -15.13 -7.44
N LEU A 214 -7.83 -15.69 -7.14
CA LEU A 214 -8.28 -16.95 -7.71
C LEU A 214 -8.76 -16.82 -9.17
N ILE A 215 -9.25 -15.63 -9.55
CA ILE A 215 -9.77 -15.32 -10.89
C ILE A 215 -8.63 -14.86 -11.82
N ILE A 216 -7.57 -14.25 -11.27
CA ILE A 216 -6.45 -13.70 -12.05
C ILE A 216 -5.44 -14.78 -12.51
N ARG A 217 -5.49 -16.02 -12.00
CA ARG A 217 -4.60 -17.11 -12.46
C ARG A 217 -4.92 -17.67 -13.86
N GLY A 218 -5.85 -17.05 -14.59
CA GLY A 218 -6.24 -17.43 -15.95
C GLY A 218 -5.66 -16.62 -17.11
N HIS A 219 -5.03 -15.45 -16.92
CA HIS A 219 -4.61 -14.61 -18.06
C HIS A 219 -3.20 -14.01 -17.96
N LYS A 220 -2.46 -14.13 -19.06
CA LYS A 220 -1.06 -13.71 -19.28
C LYS A 220 -0.87 -12.18 -19.34
N LEU A 221 0.17 -11.70 -18.65
CA LEU A 221 1.18 -10.65 -18.95
C LEU A 221 0.80 -9.43 -19.83
N THR A 222 0.97 -8.20 -19.29
CA THR A 222 1.93 -7.18 -19.81
C THR A 222 2.15 -5.96 -18.87
N ARG A 223 3.45 -5.64 -18.65
CA ARG A 223 4.18 -4.36 -18.41
C ARG A 223 3.60 -3.15 -17.61
N TYR A 224 4.49 -2.72 -16.71
CA TYR A 224 4.92 -1.36 -16.30
C TYR A 224 3.97 -0.40 -15.54
N THR A 225 4.57 0.12 -14.47
CA THR A 225 4.20 1.22 -13.56
C THR A 225 3.20 2.26 -14.09
N ARG A 226 2.02 2.29 -13.46
CA ARG A 226 1.24 3.50 -13.20
C ARG A 226 0.79 3.45 -11.75
N ILE A 227 1.10 4.51 -11.00
CA ILE A 227 0.54 4.78 -9.68
C ILE A 227 -0.99 4.77 -9.84
N ASN A 228 -1.65 3.92 -9.07
CA ASN A 228 -3.05 3.61 -9.24
C ASN A 228 -3.92 4.73 -8.63
N ILE A 229 -4.42 5.63 -9.48
CA ILE A 229 -5.39 6.67 -9.13
C ILE A 229 -6.82 6.07 -9.02
N SER A 230 -7.01 4.76 -9.29
CA SER A 230 -8.35 4.14 -9.28
C SER A 230 -8.92 3.93 -7.88
N GLY A 231 -8.08 3.80 -6.83
CA GLY A 231 -8.56 3.71 -5.44
C GLY A 231 -9.20 5.01 -4.96
N TYR A 232 -8.58 6.15 -5.27
CA TYR A 232 -9.11 7.47 -4.95
C TYR A 232 -10.39 7.81 -5.74
N LEU A 233 -10.48 7.36 -7.00
CA LEU A 233 -11.67 7.53 -7.83
C LEU A 233 -12.83 6.63 -7.39
N SER A 234 -12.53 5.42 -6.90
CA SER A 234 -13.52 4.50 -6.32
C SER A 234 -14.21 5.12 -5.10
N ASP A 235 -13.45 5.72 -4.18
CA ASP A 235 -14.00 6.34 -2.97
C ASP A 235 -14.79 7.62 -3.29
N ILE A 236 -14.35 8.40 -4.27
CA ILE A 236 -15.09 9.56 -4.79
C ILE A 236 -16.39 9.12 -5.49
N LEU A 237 -16.37 8.01 -6.23
CA LEU A 237 -17.56 7.44 -6.88
C LEU A 237 -18.54 6.85 -5.87
N LEU A 238 -18.06 6.19 -4.82
CA LEU A 238 -18.89 5.66 -3.72
C LEU A 238 -19.54 6.80 -2.92
N HIS A 239 -18.81 7.89 -2.66
CA HIS A 239 -19.37 9.11 -2.08
C HIS A 239 -20.37 9.79 -3.04
N TYR A 240 -20.13 9.76 -4.35
CA TYR A 240 -21.05 10.32 -5.33
C TYR A 240 -22.34 9.49 -5.45
N GLU A 241 -22.28 8.16 -5.44
CA GLU A 241 -23.45 7.29 -5.44
C GLU A 241 -24.24 7.40 -4.13
N PHE A 242 -23.55 7.57 -3.00
CA PHE A 242 -24.19 7.87 -1.71
C PHE A 242 -24.92 9.22 -1.74
N LEU A 243 -24.29 10.27 -2.28
CA LEU A 243 -24.90 11.60 -2.41
C LEU A 243 -26.02 11.64 -3.45
N SER A 244 -25.90 10.90 -4.56
CA SER A 244 -26.95 10.72 -5.56
C SER A 244 -28.14 9.92 -5.01
N SER A 245 -27.88 8.94 -4.13
CA SER A 245 -28.92 8.19 -3.41
C SER A 245 -29.64 9.08 -2.39
N ILE A 246 -28.92 9.98 -1.71
CA ILE A 246 -29.52 11.01 -0.85
C ILE A 246 -30.34 12.02 -1.66
N GLU A 247 -29.84 12.51 -2.80
CA GLU A 247 -30.57 13.44 -3.69
C GLU A 247 -31.83 12.78 -4.27
N ALA A 248 -31.77 11.50 -4.66
CA ALA A 248 -32.92 10.71 -5.11
C ALA A 248 -33.93 10.48 -3.98
N THR A 249 -33.48 10.13 -2.77
CA THR A 249 -34.35 9.88 -1.61
C THR A 249 -35.01 11.16 -1.10
N CYS A 250 -34.30 12.30 -1.18
CA CYS A 250 -34.85 13.62 -0.82
C CYS A 250 -35.77 14.20 -1.90
N SER A 251 -35.53 13.92 -3.20
CA SER A 251 -36.41 14.34 -4.28
C SER A 251 -37.73 13.56 -4.31
N ILE A 252 -37.75 12.32 -3.80
CA ILE A 252 -38.97 11.49 -3.73
C ILE A 252 -39.91 11.95 -2.59
N ASN A 253 -39.39 12.60 -1.54
CA ASN A 253 -40.17 12.97 -0.34
C ASN A 253 -40.40 14.47 -0.12
N GLY A 254 -39.99 15.35 -1.04
CA GLY A 254 -40.31 16.79 -0.98
C GLY A 254 -39.86 17.51 0.31
N SER A 255 -38.96 16.91 1.09
CA SER A 255 -38.57 17.45 2.39
C SER A 255 -37.38 18.39 2.24
N LYS A 256 -37.58 19.66 2.64
CA LYS A 256 -36.50 20.64 2.84
C LYS A 256 -35.40 20.02 3.69
N ILE A 257 -34.16 20.06 3.21
CA ILE A 257 -32.98 19.78 4.04
C ILE A 257 -33.02 20.79 5.20
N SER A 258 -33.17 20.30 6.43
CA SER A 258 -33.23 21.19 7.59
C SER A 258 -31.91 21.95 7.74
N GLU A 259 -31.96 23.23 8.09
CA GLU A 259 -30.78 24.09 8.29
C GLU A 259 -29.74 23.47 9.24
N LYS A 260 -30.17 22.63 10.18
CA LYS A 260 -29.30 21.86 11.08
C LYS A 260 -28.34 20.93 10.36
N LEU A 261 -28.76 20.30 9.26
CA LEU A 261 -27.90 19.40 8.48
C LEU A 261 -26.89 20.19 7.63
N PHE A 262 -27.25 21.40 7.21
CA PHE A 262 -26.37 22.28 6.45
C PHE A 262 -25.28 22.93 7.33
N SER A 263 -25.59 23.22 8.60
CA SER A 263 -24.60 23.73 9.55
C SER A 263 -23.50 22.72 9.89
N SER A 264 -23.77 21.42 9.76
CA SER A 264 -22.80 20.34 10.00
C SER A 264 -21.89 20.01 8.80
N ILE A 265 -22.05 20.70 7.66
CA ILE A 265 -21.20 20.50 6.48
C ILE A 265 -19.97 21.41 6.58
N ASP A 266 -18.80 20.85 6.30
CA ASP A 266 -17.51 21.53 6.30
C ASP A 266 -17.46 22.69 5.29
N GLU A 267 -16.80 23.80 5.66
CA GLU A 267 -16.73 25.04 4.88
C GLU A 267 -16.23 24.90 3.43
N PRO A 268 -15.24 24.05 3.11
CA PRO A 268 -14.84 23.79 1.73
C PRO A 268 -15.99 23.27 0.85
N PHE A 269 -16.89 22.45 1.43
CA PHE A 269 -18.03 21.88 0.71
C PHE A 269 -19.19 22.86 0.55
N LYS A 270 -19.41 23.73 1.55
CA LYS A 270 -20.41 24.81 1.44
C LYS A 270 -20.12 25.74 0.27
N LYS A 271 -18.84 26.00 -0.05
CA LYS A 271 -18.43 26.83 -1.20
C LYS A 271 -18.78 26.23 -2.57
N LEU A 272 -18.99 24.91 -2.65
CA LEU A 272 -19.32 24.20 -3.89
C LEU A 272 -20.83 24.13 -4.18
N MET A 273 -21.65 24.58 -3.21
CA MET A 273 -23.11 24.55 -3.28
C MET A 273 -23.66 25.98 -3.50
N ARG A 274 -24.63 26.15 -4.40
CA ARG A 274 -25.39 27.40 -4.55
C ARG A 274 -26.84 27.17 -4.13
N LYS A 275 -27.47 28.18 -3.52
CA LYS A 275 -28.92 28.23 -3.33
C LYS A 275 -29.57 28.80 -4.59
N ASN A 276 -30.71 28.25 -5.01
CA ASN A 276 -31.59 28.91 -5.99
C ASN A 276 -32.54 29.86 -5.26
N ASP A 277 -33.32 30.57 -6.06
CA ASP A 277 -34.37 31.49 -5.63
C ASP A 277 -35.42 30.84 -4.72
N ASN A 278 -35.53 29.51 -4.75
CA ASN A 278 -36.44 28.72 -3.89
C ASN A 278 -35.77 28.22 -2.59
N GLY A 279 -34.52 28.59 -2.34
CA GLY A 279 -33.76 28.24 -1.13
C GLY A 279 -33.21 26.81 -1.11
N SER A 280 -33.37 26.03 -2.19
CA SER A 280 -32.79 24.69 -2.31
C SER A 280 -31.33 24.75 -2.77
N LEU A 281 -30.49 23.90 -2.19
CA LEU A 281 -29.05 23.82 -2.47
C LEU A 281 -28.77 22.82 -3.58
N PHE A 282 -27.91 23.19 -4.52
CA PHE A 282 -27.41 22.31 -5.59
C PHE A 282 -25.92 22.55 -5.83
N LEU A 283 -25.23 21.50 -6.28
CA LEU A 283 -23.85 21.59 -6.75
C LEU A 283 -23.75 22.48 -7.99
N GLN A 284 -22.67 23.27 -8.05
CA GLN A 284 -22.37 24.08 -9.24
C GLN A 284 -22.28 23.21 -10.50
N HIS A 285 -22.97 23.65 -11.56
CA HIS A 285 -23.11 22.97 -12.84
C HIS A 285 -21.77 22.51 -13.44
N ASP A 286 -20.72 23.32 -13.29
CA ASP A 286 -19.37 23.03 -13.81
C ASP A 286 -18.72 21.78 -13.20
N ILE A 287 -19.10 21.42 -11.98
CA ILE A 287 -18.61 20.21 -11.30
C ILE A 287 -19.35 18.98 -11.83
N LYS A 288 -20.66 19.08 -12.06
CA LYS A 288 -21.46 18.00 -12.66
C LYS A 288 -20.93 17.62 -14.04
N GLU A 289 -20.59 18.61 -14.86
CA GLU A 289 -20.00 18.38 -16.20
C GLU A 289 -18.59 17.77 -16.14
N LYS A 290 -17.72 18.23 -15.23
CA LYS A 290 -16.39 17.63 -15.06
C LYS A 290 -16.44 16.16 -14.59
N VAL A 291 -17.37 15.82 -13.70
CA VAL A 291 -17.57 14.44 -13.24
C VAL A 291 -18.10 13.55 -14.37
N LYS A 292 -19.02 14.07 -15.19
CA LYS A 292 -19.55 13.36 -16.36
C LYS A 292 -18.48 13.09 -17.42
N GLN A 293 -17.61 14.06 -17.68
CA GLN A 293 -16.45 13.91 -18.57
C GLN A 293 -15.44 12.87 -18.06
N LEU A 294 -15.23 12.79 -16.75
CA LEU A 294 -14.35 11.77 -16.15
C LEU A 294 -14.93 10.37 -16.28
N LYS A 295 -16.26 10.20 -16.12
CA LYS A 295 -16.96 8.92 -16.24
C LYS A 295 -16.87 8.33 -17.67
N CYS A 296 -17.04 9.17 -18.70
CA CYS A 296 -16.91 8.73 -20.09
C CYS A 296 -15.48 8.32 -20.48
N LYS A 297 -14.45 8.87 -19.81
CA LYS A 297 -13.04 8.57 -20.11
C LYS A 297 -12.58 7.22 -19.53
N THR A 298 -13.19 6.79 -18.44
CA THR A 298 -12.95 5.50 -17.79
C THR A 298 -13.67 4.32 -18.46
N GLU A 299 -14.76 4.57 -19.19
CA GLU A 299 -15.50 3.51 -19.92
C GLU A 299 -14.92 3.22 -21.32
N SER A 300 -14.00 4.07 -21.80
CA SER A 300 -13.35 3.94 -23.11
C SER A 300 -11.87 3.50 -23.04
N SER A 301 -11.41 2.98 -21.88
CA SER A 301 -10.02 2.57 -21.62
C SER A 301 -9.96 1.15 -21.06
#